data_AF-A0A8C4Q8Y1-F1
#
_entry.id   AF-A0A8C4Q8Y1-F1
#
_cell.length_a   1.000
_cell.length_b   1.000
_cell.length_c   1.000
_cell.angle_alpha   90.00
_cell.angle_beta   90.00
_cell.angle_gamma   90.00
#
_symmetry.space_group_name_H-M   'P 1'
#
loop_
_entity.id
_entity.type
_entity.pdbx_description
1 polymer ?
#
loop_
_entity_poly.entity_id
_entity_poly.type
_entity_poly.pdbx_seq_one_letter_code
_entity_poly.pdbx_strand_id
1 'polypeptide(L)'
;MEQLQIITVSKRHLAEIEGNTMRLYGTGALEVLERNLSMHSSISAISFHYIHFDDIMPVFSKITKKLPSVTHLEFAATNLHCLQQLNALARLQFLEQLTISSANPIVSLSLWRSYAIFHLQPLGLLYINEKQFFSKISHILVTVFHGTSTHCVGVCKCDHRRPGTKLFRIIHTVMIHFELFITCTLFSMKG
;
A
#
# COMPACT_ATOMS: atom_id res chain seq x y z
N MET A 1 -5.49 24.60 20.25
CA MET A 1 -4.02 24.64 20.14
C MET A 1 -3.53 23.21 20.33
N GLU A 2 -3.32 22.48 19.24
CA GLU A 2 -2.68 21.16 19.31
C GLU A 2 -1.18 21.37 19.56
N GLN A 3 -0.66 20.79 20.63
CA GLN A 3 0.76 20.78 20.93
C GLN A 3 1.44 19.77 20.01
N LEU A 4 2.11 20.28 18.97
CA LEU A 4 3.12 19.54 18.22
C LEU A 4 4.29 19.21 19.17
N GLN A 5 4.28 18.02 19.77
CA GLN A 5 5.45 17.50 20.47
C GLN A 5 6.45 16.99 19.44
N ILE A 6 7.39 17.84 19.02
CA ILE A 6 8.54 17.42 18.21
C ILE A 6 9.47 16.61 19.12
N ILE A 7 9.22 15.32 19.24
CA ILE A 7 10.13 14.41 19.93
C ILE A 7 11.30 14.12 18.98
N THR A 8 12.40 14.84 19.18
CA THR A 8 13.64 14.67 18.41
C THR A 8 14.33 13.39 18.87
N VAL A 9 14.01 12.24 18.25
CA VAL A 9 14.53 10.92 18.67
C VAL A 9 16.04 10.74 18.34
N SER A 10 16.64 11.64 17.55
CA SER A 10 18.10 11.66 17.39
C SER A 10 18.60 13.03 16.91
N LYS A 11 19.91 13.32 17.04
CA LYS A 11 20.60 14.55 16.59
C LYS A 11 20.43 14.90 15.09
N ARG A 12 19.69 14.07 14.34
CA ARG A 12 19.24 14.26 12.96
C ARG A 12 17.72 14.06 12.99
N HIS A 13 16.93 15.04 12.54
CA HIS A 13 15.45 14.98 12.50
C HIS A 13 14.97 13.89 11.52
N LEU A 14 15.09 12.63 11.92
CA LEU A 14 14.77 11.46 11.09
C LEU A 14 13.42 10.85 11.45
N ALA A 15 12.87 11.18 12.62
CA ALA A 15 11.58 10.69 13.06
C ALA A 15 10.87 11.76 13.90
N GLU A 16 9.56 11.87 13.71
CA GLU A 16 8.65 12.72 14.47
C GLU A 16 7.48 11.88 14.96
N ILE A 17 6.98 12.18 16.16
CA ILE A 17 5.77 11.54 16.69
C ILE A 17 4.75 12.65 16.95
N GLU A 18 3.61 12.56 16.29
CA GLU A 18 2.47 13.45 16.51
C GLU A 18 1.28 12.60 16.95
N GLY A 19 0.92 12.71 18.23
CA GLY A 19 -0.10 11.86 18.84
C GLY A 19 0.26 10.38 18.71
N ASN A 20 -0.56 9.61 18.00
CA ASN A 20 -0.34 8.18 17.73
C ASN A 20 0.24 7.90 16.33
N THR A 21 0.74 8.94 15.65
CA THR A 21 1.33 8.83 14.32
C THR A 21 2.82 9.07 14.38
N MET A 22 3.61 8.13 13.86
CA MET A 22 5.05 8.27 13.70
C MET A 22 5.41 8.57 12.25
N ARG A 23 6.06 9.70 12.00
CA ARG A 23 6.59 10.07 10.67
C ARG A 23 8.07 9.81 10.61
N LEU A 24 8.52 9.16 9.55
CA LEU A 24 9.90 8.74 9.33
C LEU A 24 10.43 9.39 8.05
N TYR A 25 11.60 10.00 8.11
CA TYR A 25 12.18 10.77 7.01
C TYR A 25 13.55 10.24 6.61
N GLY A 26 13.66 9.76 5.37
CA GLY A 26 14.90 9.21 4.82
C GLY A 26 15.28 7.86 5.42
N THR A 27 16.15 7.11 4.73
CA THR A 27 16.47 5.71 5.05
C THR A 27 17.06 5.53 6.47
N GLY A 28 17.81 6.52 6.96
CA GLY A 28 18.34 6.50 8.33
C GLY A 28 17.27 6.46 9.44
N ALA A 29 16.03 6.84 9.14
CA ALA A 29 14.91 6.74 10.06
C ALA A 29 14.53 5.29 10.38
N LEU A 30 14.77 4.35 9.46
CA LEU A 30 14.46 2.93 9.67
C LEU A 30 15.33 2.32 10.78
N GLU A 31 16.59 2.72 10.89
CA GLU A 31 17.47 2.28 11.98
C GLU A 31 16.98 2.79 13.34
N VAL A 32 16.48 4.04 13.38
CA VAL A 32 15.92 4.65 14.59
C VAL A 32 14.62 3.98 14.98
N LEU A 33 13.77 3.68 14.01
CA LEU A 33 12.54 2.90 14.20
C LEU A 33 12.90 1.59 14.90
N GLU A 34 13.74 0.75 14.30
CA GLU A 34 14.03 -0.60 14.79
C GLU A 34 14.51 -0.67 16.26
N ARG A 35 15.27 0.34 16.69
CA ARG A 35 15.79 0.47 18.05
C ARG A 35 14.72 0.89 19.07
N ASN A 36 13.74 1.70 18.66
CA ASN A 36 12.77 2.33 19.56
C ASN A 36 11.35 1.77 19.45
N LEU A 37 11.10 0.81 18.56
CA LEU A 37 9.77 0.20 18.32
C LEU A 37 9.05 -0.27 19.61
N SER A 38 9.75 -0.71 20.65
CA SER A 38 9.11 -1.20 21.90
C SER A 38 8.72 -0.09 22.87
N MET A 39 9.21 1.13 22.69
CA MET A 39 8.96 2.25 23.61
C MET A 39 7.64 2.99 23.30
N HIS A 40 7.02 2.68 22.16
CA HIS A 40 5.90 3.45 21.62
C HIS A 40 4.72 2.55 21.23
N SER A 41 4.24 1.74 22.17
CA SER A 41 3.13 0.79 21.95
C SER A 41 1.79 1.45 21.59
N SER A 42 1.64 2.77 21.79
CA SER A 42 0.44 3.53 21.43
C SER A 42 0.40 3.99 19.97
N ILE A 43 1.47 3.80 19.19
CA ILE A 43 1.49 4.18 17.77
C ILE A 43 0.50 3.32 17.01
N SER A 44 -0.46 3.98 16.36
CA SER A 44 -1.46 3.35 15.49
C SER A 44 -1.23 3.62 14.00
N ALA A 45 -0.42 4.64 13.68
CA ALA A 45 -0.11 5.04 12.31
C ALA A 45 1.39 5.27 12.09
N ILE A 46 1.92 4.81 10.95
CA ILE A 46 3.30 5.10 10.54
C ILE A 46 3.29 5.70 9.13
N SER A 47 3.98 6.83 8.97
CA SER A 47 4.17 7.50 7.69
C SER A 47 5.63 7.48 7.27
N PHE A 48 5.90 6.99 6.07
CA PHE A 48 7.24 6.92 5.49
C PHE A 48 7.41 8.01 4.43
N HIS A 49 8.39 8.89 4.62
CA HIS A 49 8.70 10.00 3.74
C HIS A 49 10.11 9.85 3.15
N TYR A 50 10.23 9.90 1.82
CA TYR A 50 11.52 9.89 1.13
C TYR A 50 12.38 8.65 1.44
N ILE A 51 11.74 7.50 1.66
CA ILE A 51 12.38 6.20 1.91
C ILE A 51 11.95 5.27 0.79
N HIS A 52 12.88 4.64 0.08
CA HIS A 52 12.51 3.69 -0.96
C HIS A 52 11.69 2.53 -0.38
N PHE A 53 10.59 2.17 -1.04
CA PHE A 53 9.67 1.14 -0.57
C PHE A 53 10.36 -0.20 -0.35
N ASP A 54 11.34 -0.53 -1.20
CA ASP A 54 12.11 -1.78 -1.11
C ASP A 54 12.95 -1.85 0.18
N ASP A 55 13.37 -0.70 0.73
CA ASP A 55 14.06 -0.62 2.03
C ASP A 55 13.10 -0.75 3.21
N ILE A 56 11.82 -0.41 3.03
CA ILE A 56 10.78 -0.50 4.07
C ILE A 56 10.32 -1.96 4.24
N MET A 57 10.21 -2.71 3.13
CA MET A 57 9.65 -4.07 3.10
C MET A 57 10.24 -5.06 4.13
N PRO A 58 11.56 -5.08 4.43
CA PRO A 58 12.13 -5.94 5.47
C PRO A 58 11.62 -5.60 6.88
N VAL A 59 11.23 -4.34 7.12
CA VAL A 59 10.85 -3.81 8.43
C VAL A 59 9.42 -4.18 8.81
N PHE A 60 8.54 -4.52 7.86
CA PHE A 60 7.15 -4.90 8.13
C PHE A 60 7.00 -6.01 9.17
N SER A 61 7.87 -7.03 9.12
CA SER A 61 7.85 -8.14 10.10
C SER A 61 8.22 -7.70 11.52
N LYS A 62 8.99 -6.62 11.66
CA LYS A 62 9.37 -6.04 12.94
C LYS A 62 8.26 -5.14 13.48
N ILE A 63 7.62 -4.38 12.59
CA ILE A 63 6.47 -3.52 12.92
C ILE A 63 5.34 -4.38 13.49
N THR A 64 4.91 -5.45 12.80
CA THR A 64 3.82 -6.30 13.30
C THR A 64 4.09 -6.94 14.66
N LYS A 65 5.35 -7.29 14.94
CA LYS A 65 5.73 -7.91 16.22
C LYS A 65 5.84 -6.92 17.37
N LYS A 66 6.35 -5.71 17.10
CA LYS A 66 6.68 -4.73 18.15
C LYS A 66 5.61 -3.65 18.31
N LEU A 67 4.83 -3.38 17.27
CA LEU A 67 3.76 -2.39 17.21
C LEU A 67 2.47 -3.04 16.69
N PRO A 68 1.81 -3.89 17.51
CA PRO A 68 0.58 -4.58 17.10
C PRO A 68 -0.59 -3.63 16.87
N SER A 69 -0.53 -2.41 17.43
CA SER A 69 -1.58 -1.39 17.30
C SER A 69 -1.55 -0.63 15.97
N VAL A 70 -0.53 -0.86 15.12
CA VAL A 70 -0.41 -0.18 13.83
C VAL A 70 -1.42 -0.74 12.84
N THR A 71 -2.44 0.06 12.53
CA THR A 71 -3.49 -0.26 11.56
C THR A 71 -3.47 0.68 10.36
N HIS A 72 -2.69 1.77 10.40
CA HIS A 72 -2.56 2.74 9.31
C HIS A 72 -1.12 2.88 8.84
N LEU A 73 -0.90 2.74 7.54
CA LEU A 73 0.37 3.11 6.89
C LEU A 73 0.18 4.18 5.82
N GLU A 74 1.13 5.12 5.80
CA GLU A 74 1.25 6.13 4.77
C GLU A 74 2.61 6.07 4.06
N PHE A 75 2.58 6.20 2.73
CA PHE A 75 3.75 6.21 1.87
C PHE A 75 3.81 7.52 1.07
N ALA A 76 4.76 8.38 1.41
CA ALA A 76 5.00 9.66 0.77
C ALA A 76 6.37 9.69 0.06
N ALA A 77 6.36 9.80 -1.27
CA ALA A 77 7.58 9.81 -2.09
C ALA A 77 8.51 8.61 -1.81
N THR A 78 7.95 7.40 -1.77
CA THR A 78 8.71 6.17 -1.46
C THR A 78 9.12 5.38 -2.70
N ASN A 79 8.94 5.95 -3.89
CA ASN A 79 9.20 5.27 -5.17
C ASN A 79 8.45 3.94 -5.33
N LEU A 80 7.26 3.82 -4.71
CA LEU A 80 6.35 2.70 -4.97
C LEU A 80 5.85 2.82 -6.41
N HIS A 81 6.22 1.86 -7.27
CA HIS A 81 6.10 2.00 -8.73
C HIS A 81 5.46 0.79 -9.43
N CYS A 82 5.34 -0.36 -8.76
CA CYS A 82 4.77 -1.58 -9.33
C CYS A 82 3.66 -2.14 -8.44
N LEU A 83 2.60 -2.68 -9.07
CA LEU A 83 1.49 -3.34 -8.36
C LEU A 83 1.97 -4.47 -7.45
N GLN A 84 2.95 -5.27 -7.90
CA GLN A 84 3.45 -6.41 -7.12
C GLN A 84 4.09 -6.01 -5.79
N GLN A 85 4.59 -4.77 -5.66
CA GLN A 85 5.13 -4.27 -4.39
C GLN A 85 4.05 -4.16 -3.32
N LEU A 86 2.79 -3.93 -3.68
CA LEU A 86 1.66 -3.91 -2.74
C LEU A 86 1.44 -5.27 -2.08
N ASN A 87 1.86 -6.38 -2.70
CA ASN A 87 1.76 -7.71 -2.10
C ASN A 87 2.62 -7.83 -0.83
N ALA A 88 3.66 -7.00 -0.69
CA ALA A 88 4.46 -6.96 0.53
C ALA A 88 3.65 -6.51 1.75
N LEU A 89 2.59 -5.71 1.54
CA LEU A 89 1.70 -5.24 2.61
C LEU A 89 0.87 -6.39 3.22
N ALA A 90 0.73 -7.52 2.52
CA ALA A 90 0.06 -8.70 3.08
C ALA A 90 0.79 -9.31 4.30
N ARG A 91 2.06 -8.93 4.52
CA ARG A 91 2.83 -9.31 5.72
C ARG A 91 2.37 -8.56 6.97
N LEU A 92 1.62 -7.46 6.80
CA LEU A 92 1.04 -6.67 7.87
C LEU A 92 -0.34 -7.26 8.18
N GLN A 93 -0.50 -7.79 9.39
CA GLN A 93 -1.81 -8.25 9.85
C GLN A 93 -2.62 -7.03 10.28
N PHE A 94 -3.92 -6.99 9.95
CA PHE A 94 -4.85 -5.95 10.40
C PHE A 94 -4.54 -4.53 9.90
N LEU A 95 -3.96 -4.40 8.71
CA LEU A 95 -3.83 -3.09 8.06
C LEU A 95 -5.22 -2.61 7.62
N GLU A 96 -5.82 -1.66 8.34
CA GLU A 96 -7.14 -1.12 8.08
C GLU A 96 -7.12 0.07 7.10
N GLN A 97 -6.04 0.87 7.14
CA GLN A 97 -5.91 2.08 6.33
C GLN A 97 -4.58 2.13 5.59
N LEU A 98 -4.65 2.43 4.30
CA LEU A 98 -3.49 2.62 3.43
C LEU A 98 -3.58 3.98 2.74
N THR A 99 -2.58 4.84 2.96
CA THR A 99 -2.44 6.11 2.25
C THR A 99 -1.22 6.07 1.34
N ILE A 100 -1.41 6.27 0.05
CA ILE A 100 -0.33 6.40 -0.94
C ILE A 100 -0.44 7.80 -1.56
N SER A 101 0.58 8.61 -1.30
CA SER A 101 0.70 9.97 -1.86
C SER A 101 0.85 9.94 -3.39
N SER A 102 0.38 10.99 -4.05
CA SER A 102 0.54 11.22 -5.49
C SER A 102 2.00 11.30 -5.95
N ALA A 103 2.95 11.51 -5.04
CA ALA A 103 4.38 11.49 -5.33
C ALA A 103 4.95 10.10 -5.64
N ASN A 104 4.12 9.04 -5.60
CA ASN A 104 4.53 7.69 -5.95
C ASN A 104 4.14 7.34 -7.40
N PRO A 105 5.05 6.77 -8.22
CA PRO A 105 4.75 6.41 -9.60
C PRO A 105 3.56 5.45 -9.75
N ILE A 106 3.30 4.58 -8.77
CA ILE A 106 2.16 3.65 -8.80
C ILE A 106 0.82 4.38 -8.95
N VAL A 107 0.72 5.64 -8.51
CA VAL A 107 -0.54 6.40 -8.55
C VAL A 107 -0.98 6.71 -9.98
N SER A 108 -0.04 6.72 -10.96
CA SER A 108 -0.39 6.87 -12.38
C SER A 108 -0.94 5.58 -13.00
N LEU A 109 -0.85 4.43 -12.32
CA LEU A 109 -1.41 3.17 -12.79
C LEU A 109 -2.88 3.11 -12.44
N SER A 110 -3.77 3.21 -13.42
CA SER A 110 -5.21 3.33 -13.18
C SER A 110 -5.79 2.24 -12.24
N LEU A 111 -5.22 1.03 -12.28
CA LEU A 111 -5.68 -0.12 -11.50
C LEU A 111 -5.09 -0.31 -10.11
N TRP A 112 -4.17 0.54 -9.66
CA TRP A 112 -3.47 0.28 -8.39
C TRP A 112 -4.44 0.15 -7.20
N ARG A 113 -5.52 0.95 -7.20
CA ARG A 113 -6.55 0.91 -6.14
C ARG A 113 -7.31 -0.41 -6.15
N SER A 114 -7.80 -0.81 -7.32
CA SER A 114 -8.51 -2.09 -7.50
C SER A 114 -7.64 -3.28 -7.12
N TYR A 115 -6.35 -3.24 -7.49
CA TYR A 115 -5.38 -4.27 -7.12
C TYR A 115 -5.15 -4.31 -5.60
N ALA A 116 -4.96 -3.16 -4.96
CA ALA A 116 -4.79 -3.06 -3.50
C ALA A 116 -6.02 -3.59 -2.76
N ILE A 117 -7.24 -3.20 -3.16
CA ILE A 117 -8.48 -3.70 -2.55
C ILE A 117 -8.57 -5.22 -2.69
N PHE A 118 -8.38 -5.75 -3.90
CA PHE A 118 -8.46 -7.19 -4.16
C PHE A 118 -7.48 -7.99 -3.27
N HIS A 119 -6.24 -7.53 -3.13
CA HIS A 119 -5.22 -8.25 -2.37
C HIS A 119 -5.27 -8.03 -0.87
N LEU A 120 -5.68 -6.85 -0.40
CA LEU A 120 -5.51 -6.43 1.00
C LEU A 120 -6.83 -6.37 1.78
N GLN A 121 -7.98 -6.24 1.12
CA GLN A 121 -9.26 -6.25 1.84
C GLN A 121 -9.49 -7.55 2.62
N PRO A 122 -9.21 -8.76 2.08
CA PRO A 122 -9.38 -9.99 2.86
C PRO A 122 -8.50 -10.04 4.12
N LEU A 123 -7.50 -9.17 4.22
CA LEU A 123 -6.56 -9.05 5.34
C LEU A 123 -6.95 -7.94 6.33
N GLY A 124 -8.05 -7.22 6.08
CA GLY A 124 -8.60 -6.20 6.98
C GLY A 124 -8.59 -4.78 6.44
N LEU A 125 -8.15 -4.53 5.19
CA LEU A 125 -8.16 -3.17 4.63
C LEU A 125 -9.60 -2.65 4.48
N LEU A 126 -9.83 -1.42 4.94
CA LEU A 126 -11.13 -0.72 4.91
C LEU A 126 -11.06 0.62 4.18
N TYR A 127 -9.90 1.28 4.24
CA TYR A 127 -9.70 2.64 3.71
C TYR A 127 -8.47 2.71 2.81
N ILE A 128 -8.62 3.34 1.64
CA ILE A 128 -7.50 3.74 0.78
C ILE A 128 -7.57 5.25 0.53
N ASN A 129 -6.49 5.96 0.83
CA ASN A 129 -6.39 7.42 0.72
C ASN A 129 -7.62 8.10 1.34
N GLU A 130 -7.93 7.74 2.60
CA GLU A 130 -9.05 8.26 3.41
C GLU A 130 -10.46 7.94 2.87
N LYS A 131 -10.56 7.22 1.77
CA LYS A 131 -11.85 6.79 1.21
C LYS A 131 -12.15 5.35 1.60
N GLN A 132 -13.29 5.17 2.27
CA GLN A 132 -13.82 3.85 2.52
C GLN A 132 -14.26 3.21 1.21
N PHE A 133 -14.04 1.91 1.08
CA PHE A 133 -14.61 1.10 -0.01
C PHE A 133 -15.59 0.08 0.56
N PHE A 134 -16.62 -0.24 -0.22
CA PHE A 134 -17.69 -1.13 0.23
C PHE A 134 -17.35 -2.60 -0.07
N SER A 135 -17.81 -3.50 0.79
CA SER A 135 -17.63 -4.96 0.63
C SER A 135 -18.11 -5.50 -0.72
N LYS A 136 -19.11 -4.87 -1.33
CA LYS A 136 -19.61 -5.20 -2.67
C LYS A 136 -18.57 -5.03 -3.78
N ILE A 137 -17.65 -4.07 -3.64
CA ILE A 137 -16.55 -3.86 -4.61
C ILE A 137 -15.62 -5.08 -4.62
N SER A 138 -15.36 -5.67 -3.46
CA SER A 138 -14.56 -6.91 -3.33
C SER A 138 -15.08 -8.03 -4.21
N HIS A 139 -16.39 -8.29 -4.16
CA HIS A 139 -17.00 -9.41 -4.87
C HIS A 139 -16.87 -9.24 -6.39
N ILE A 140 -17.03 -8.01 -6.89
CA ILE A 140 -16.84 -7.68 -8.30
C ILE A 140 -15.38 -7.91 -8.69
N LEU A 141 -14.43 -7.44 -7.88
CA LEU A 141 -13.00 -7.64 -8.15
C LEU A 141 -12.62 -9.12 -8.13
N VAL A 142 -13.16 -9.91 -7.20
CA VAL A 142 -12.94 -11.37 -7.15
C VAL A 142 -13.41 -12.02 -8.44
N THR A 143 -14.64 -11.74 -8.89
CA THR A 143 -15.16 -12.28 -10.16
C THR A 143 -14.29 -11.91 -11.35
N VAL A 144 -13.78 -10.68 -11.41
CA VAL A 144 -12.98 -10.20 -12.54
C VAL A 144 -11.55 -10.75 -12.51
N PHE A 145 -10.87 -10.73 -11.36
CA PHE A 145 -9.51 -11.27 -11.24
C PHE A 145 -9.48 -12.80 -11.30
N HIS A 146 -10.50 -13.52 -10.82
CA HIS A 146 -10.59 -14.98 -10.97
C HIS A 146 -11.01 -15.38 -12.39
N GLY A 147 -11.94 -14.64 -13.02
CA GLY A 147 -12.36 -14.90 -14.40
C GLY A 147 -11.26 -14.67 -15.43
N THR A 148 -10.30 -13.79 -15.14
CA THR A 148 -9.09 -13.61 -15.97
C THR A 148 -8.03 -14.67 -15.70
N SER A 149 -7.97 -15.24 -14.50
CA SER A 149 -7.04 -16.30 -14.11
C SER A 149 -7.35 -17.65 -14.81
N THR A 150 -8.63 -18.02 -14.96
CA THR A 150 -9.01 -19.28 -15.64
C THR A 150 -8.69 -19.29 -17.14
N HIS A 151 -8.54 -18.12 -17.77
CA HIS A 151 -8.04 -17.98 -19.14
C HIS A 151 -6.51 -17.80 -19.23
N CYS A 152 -5.81 -17.59 -18.10
CA CYS A 152 -4.38 -17.28 -18.06
C CYS A 152 -3.52 -18.33 -17.33
N VAL A 153 -4.05 -19.56 -17.14
CA VAL A 153 -3.31 -20.70 -16.56
C VAL A 153 -2.21 -21.15 -17.52
N GLY A 154 -1.08 -20.43 -17.56
CA GLY A 154 0.05 -20.82 -18.40
C GLY A 154 1.24 -19.87 -18.46
N VAL A 155 1.14 -18.62 -17.97
CA VAL A 155 2.22 -17.64 -18.19
C VAL A 155 2.47 -16.75 -16.97
N CYS A 156 2.93 -17.30 -15.85
CA CYS A 156 3.38 -16.47 -14.71
C CYS A 156 4.58 -17.11 -13.99
N LYS A 157 5.75 -17.09 -14.63
CA LYS A 157 7.05 -17.11 -13.94
C LYS A 157 7.70 -15.76 -14.21
N CYS A 158 7.69 -14.88 -13.22
CA CYS A 158 8.35 -13.57 -13.33
C CYS A 158 9.86 -13.79 -13.26
N ASP A 159 10.51 -14.04 -14.39
CA ASP A 159 11.97 -14.05 -14.51
C ASP A 159 12.48 -12.60 -14.62
N HIS A 160 13.33 -12.21 -13.67
CA HIS A 160 13.85 -10.86 -13.45
C HIS A 160 14.87 -10.40 -14.52
N ARG A 161 14.86 -10.98 -15.72
CA ARG A 161 15.99 -10.84 -16.65
C ARG A 161 15.69 -10.39 -18.08
N ARG A 162 14.48 -9.94 -18.42
CA ARG A 162 14.25 -9.29 -19.73
C ARG A 162 13.23 -8.14 -19.66
N PRO A 163 13.62 -6.92 -20.07
CA PRO A 163 12.66 -5.86 -20.31
C PRO A 163 11.98 -6.10 -21.66
N GLY A 164 10.65 -6.23 -21.65
CA GLY A 164 9.83 -6.06 -22.85
C GLY A 164 9.11 -7.30 -23.38
N THR A 165 7.81 -7.08 -23.62
CA THR A 165 7.00 -7.71 -24.68
C THR A 165 6.42 -9.11 -24.44
N LYS A 166 5.28 -9.14 -23.73
CA LYS A 166 4.01 -9.82 -24.13
C LYS A 166 2.99 -9.82 -22.97
N LEU A 167 3.47 -9.94 -21.73
CA LEU A 167 2.63 -9.95 -20.52
C LEU A 167 1.89 -8.62 -20.31
N PHE A 168 2.57 -7.50 -20.55
CA PHE A 168 2.00 -6.16 -20.45
C PHE A 168 0.86 -5.92 -21.45
N ARG A 169 0.87 -6.55 -22.65
CA ARG A 169 -0.16 -6.28 -23.67
C ARG A 169 -1.50 -6.95 -23.38
N ILE A 170 -1.49 -8.17 -22.82
CA ILE A 170 -2.73 -8.90 -22.50
C ILE A 170 -3.38 -8.30 -21.26
N ILE A 171 -2.57 -8.03 -20.23
CA ILE A 171 -2.99 -7.33 -19.02
C ILE A 171 -3.52 -5.93 -19.41
N HIS A 172 -2.81 -5.14 -20.22
CA HIS A 172 -3.28 -3.81 -20.65
C HIS A 172 -4.55 -3.85 -21.53
N THR A 173 -4.72 -4.83 -22.43
CA THR A 173 -5.91 -4.90 -23.31
C THR A 173 -7.17 -5.35 -22.54
N VAL A 174 -7.03 -6.32 -21.64
CA VAL A 174 -8.12 -6.74 -20.74
C VAL A 174 -8.41 -5.64 -19.70
N MET A 175 -7.40 -4.86 -19.31
CA MET A 175 -7.53 -3.77 -18.34
C MET A 175 -8.10 -2.46 -18.91
N ILE A 176 -7.87 -2.12 -20.19
CA ILE A 176 -8.52 -0.96 -20.83
C ILE A 176 -10.03 -1.18 -20.92
N HIS A 177 -10.47 -2.41 -21.23
CA HIS A 177 -11.89 -2.76 -21.16
C HIS A 177 -12.44 -2.76 -19.72
N PHE A 178 -11.59 -3.02 -18.73
CA PHE A 178 -11.94 -3.02 -17.30
C PHE A 178 -12.13 -1.60 -16.72
N GLU A 179 -11.30 -0.61 -17.11
CA GLU A 179 -11.53 0.81 -16.78
C GLU A 179 -12.89 1.27 -17.32
N LEU A 180 -13.21 0.96 -18.58
CA LEU A 180 -14.51 1.28 -19.18
C LEU A 180 -15.67 0.57 -18.46
N PHE A 181 -15.50 -0.69 -18.05
CA PHE A 181 -16.53 -1.45 -17.36
C PHE A 181 -16.77 -0.94 -15.93
N ILE A 182 -15.72 -0.63 -15.17
CA ILE A 182 -15.81 -0.03 -13.84
C ILE A 182 -16.40 1.38 -13.90
N THR A 183 -16.00 2.19 -14.88
CA THR A 183 -16.55 3.54 -15.04
C THR A 183 -18.04 3.48 -15.39
N CYS A 184 -18.47 2.55 -16.25
CA CYS A 184 -19.89 2.32 -16.56
C CYS A 184 -20.70 1.79 -15.37
N THR A 185 -20.17 0.85 -14.58
CA THR A 185 -20.89 0.33 -13.41
C THR A 185 -20.95 1.34 -12.27
N LEU A 186 -19.89 2.12 -12.02
CA LEU A 186 -19.92 3.21 -11.04
C LEU A 186 -20.82 4.38 -11.48
N PHE A 187 -20.92 4.66 -12.79
CA PHE A 187 -21.82 5.69 -13.32
C PHE A 187 -23.29 5.26 -13.23
N SER A 188 -23.58 3.97 -13.45
CA SER A 188 -24.93 3.40 -13.28
C SER A 188 -25.41 3.35 -11.83
N MET A 189 -24.52 3.48 -10.83
CA MET A 189 -24.86 3.48 -9.40
C MET A 189 -25.07 4.88 -8.81
N LYS A 190 -24.90 5.95 -9.60
CA LYS A 190 -25.18 7.35 -9.20
C LYS A 190 -26.53 7.87 -9.72
N GLY A 191 -27.35 7.01 -10.32
CA GLY A 191 -28.73 7.28 -10.72
C GLY A 191 -29.73 6.77 -9.70
#